data_AF-X0XB59-F1
#
_entry.id   AF-X0XB59-F1
#
_cell.length_a   1.000
_cell.length_b   1.000
_cell.length_c   1.000
_cell.angle_alpha   90.00
_cell.angle_beta   90.00
_cell.angle_gamma   90.00
#
_symmetry.space_group_name_H-M   'P 1'
#
loop_
_entity.id
_entity.type
_entity.pdbx_description
1 polymer ?
#
loop_
_entity_poly.entity_id
_entity_poly.type
_entity_poly.pdbx_seq_one_letter_code
_entity_poly.pdbx_strand_id
1 'polypeptide(L)'
;MLVAASRDSQEQGMKITDLEPLIVRVNHRGDWVFVLAHTDQGLTGLGEASHSGNDALLVALLHQLKDRLTGLDPLRIQAIWNSLHRPQAGRVTHTALS
;
A
#
# COMPACT_ATOMS: atom_id res chain seq x y z
N MET A 1 -8.15 -28.11 -36.39
CA MET A 1 -7.39 -26.91 -35.99
C MET A 1 -7.77 -26.59 -34.55
N LEU A 2 -7.01 -27.10 -33.59
CA LEU A 2 -7.26 -26.82 -32.17
C LEU A 2 -6.61 -25.48 -31.85
N VAL A 3 -7.41 -24.46 -31.54
CA VAL A 3 -6.89 -23.21 -30.97
C VAL A 3 -6.58 -23.52 -29.51
N ALA A 4 -5.30 -23.67 -29.18
CA ALA A 4 -4.86 -23.68 -27.79
C ALA A 4 -5.24 -22.31 -27.20
N ALA A 5 -6.14 -22.30 -26.21
CA ALA A 5 -6.37 -21.12 -25.40
C ALA A 5 -5.00 -20.69 -24.82
N SER A 6 -4.59 -19.46 -25.13
CA SER A 6 -3.31 -18.91 -24.68
C SER A 6 -3.24 -18.97 -23.15
N ARG A 7 -2.13 -19.51 -22.64
CA ARG A 7 -1.81 -19.58 -21.21
C ARG A 7 -1.71 -18.20 -20.55
N ASP A 8 -1.70 -17.13 -21.33
CA ASP A 8 -1.64 -15.72 -20.89
C ASP A 8 -2.76 -15.33 -19.92
N SER A 9 -3.91 -16.01 -19.98
CA SER A 9 -5.07 -15.69 -19.13
C SER A 9 -4.92 -16.11 -17.67
N GLN A 10 -3.90 -16.92 -17.33
CA GLN A 10 -3.65 -17.45 -15.99
C GLN A 10 -2.47 -16.77 -15.26
N GLU A 11 -1.86 -15.74 -15.86
CA GLU A 11 -0.74 -14.97 -15.29
C GLU A 11 -1.13 -13.57 -14.80
N GLN A 12 -2.36 -13.10 -15.02
CA GLN A 12 -2.82 -11.82 -14.48
C GLN A 12 -3.34 -12.00 -13.04
N GLY A 13 -2.42 -12.21 -12.10
CA GLY A 13 -2.72 -12.01 -10.68
C GLY A 13 -3.19 -10.56 -10.44
N MET A 14 -4.06 -10.36 -9.44
CA MET A 14 -4.52 -9.04 -8.99
C MET A 14 -3.34 -8.09 -8.79
N LYS A 15 -3.52 -6.80 -9.08
CA LYS A 15 -2.46 -5.79 -8.96
C LYS A 15 -2.91 -4.64 -8.09
N ILE A 16 -2.02 -4.14 -7.26
CA ILE A 16 -2.18 -2.83 -6.61
C ILE A 16 -2.17 -1.74 -7.70
N THR A 17 -3.13 -0.84 -7.67
CA THR A 17 -3.26 0.27 -8.61
C THR A 17 -3.02 1.62 -7.96
N ASP A 18 -3.31 1.75 -6.66
CA ASP A 18 -3.14 2.99 -5.92
C ASP A 18 -3.01 2.76 -4.40
N LEU A 19 -2.38 3.71 -3.72
CA LEU A 19 -2.43 3.93 -2.28
C LEU A 19 -2.97 5.32 -2.00
N GLU A 20 -4.19 5.40 -1.47
CA GLU A 20 -4.84 6.66 -1.12
C GLU A 20 -4.76 6.91 0.40
N PRO A 21 -4.12 8.00 0.86
CA PRO A 21 -4.19 8.42 2.24
C PRO A 21 -5.53 9.09 2.55
N LEU A 22 -6.26 8.58 3.54
CA LEU A 22 -7.47 9.19 4.08
C LEU A 22 -7.19 9.75 5.48
N ILE A 23 -7.16 11.08 5.60
CA ILE A 23 -6.85 11.77 6.86
C ILE A 23 -8.14 12.27 7.49
N VAL A 24 -8.40 11.85 8.72
CA VAL A 24 -9.52 12.31 9.55
C VAL A 24 -8.97 13.22 10.64
N ARG A 25 -9.32 14.50 10.57
CA ARG A 25 -8.99 15.48 11.62
C ARG A 25 -9.72 15.13 12.90
N VAL A 26 -8.99 14.76 13.96
CA VAL A 26 -9.59 14.35 15.23
C VAL A 26 -9.46 15.44 16.29
N ASN A 27 -8.23 15.77 16.72
CA ASN A 27 -7.99 16.82 17.71
C ASN A 27 -6.51 17.25 17.72
N HIS A 28 -6.15 18.16 18.64
CA HIS A 28 -4.80 18.70 18.80
C HIS A 28 -3.71 17.66 19.12
N ARG A 29 -4.07 16.42 19.49
CA ARG A 29 -3.14 15.33 19.77
C ARG A 29 -2.78 14.50 18.53
N GLY A 30 -3.46 14.74 17.41
CA GLY A 30 -3.18 14.09 16.13
C GLY A 30 -4.44 13.75 15.35
N ASP A 31 -4.23 13.52 14.07
CA ASP A 31 -5.25 13.03 13.14
C ASP A 31 -5.22 11.51 13.08
N TRP A 32 -6.33 10.92 12.65
CA TRP A 32 -6.32 9.53 12.22
C TRP A 32 -5.94 9.47 10.75
N VAL A 33 -5.01 8.58 10.42
CA VAL A 33 -4.57 8.36 9.05
C VAL A 33 -4.89 6.92 8.68
N PHE A 34 -5.72 6.76 7.65
CA PHE A 34 -5.98 5.50 7.01
C PHE A 34 -5.32 5.46 5.64
N VAL A 35 -5.07 4.25 5.13
CA VAL A 35 -4.53 4.02 3.80
C VAL A 35 -5.45 3.05 3.08
N LEU A 36 -5.97 3.46 1.93
CA LEU A 36 -6.73 2.59 1.04
C LEU A 36 -5.80 2.05 -0.04
N ALA A 37 -5.68 0.74 -0.13
CA ALA A 37 -4.92 0.07 -1.19
C ALA A 37 -5.90 -0.45 -2.24
N HIS A 38 -5.91 0.18 -3.41
CA HIS A 38 -6.82 -0.16 -4.50
C HIS A 38 -6.21 -1.22 -5.41
N THR A 39 -7.07 -2.04 -6.03
CA THR A 39 -6.64 -3.09 -6.96
C THR A 39 -7.33 -3.02 -8.31
N ASP A 40 -6.72 -3.65 -9.31
CA ASP A 40 -7.25 -3.75 -10.68
C ASP A 40 -8.53 -4.61 -10.78
N GLN A 41 -8.88 -5.35 -9.72
CA GLN A 41 -10.12 -6.11 -9.61
C GLN A 41 -11.22 -5.35 -8.85
N GLY A 42 -10.99 -4.07 -8.52
CA GLY A 42 -11.96 -3.24 -7.81
C GLY A 42 -12.06 -3.52 -6.31
N LEU A 43 -11.15 -4.31 -5.74
CA LEU A 43 -11.06 -4.48 -4.29
C LEU A 43 -10.29 -3.32 -3.67
N THR A 44 -10.59 -3.02 -2.41
CA THR A 44 -9.86 -2.02 -1.63
C THR A 44 -9.53 -2.60 -0.26
N GLY A 45 -8.24 -2.63 0.07
CA GLY A 45 -7.76 -2.93 1.43
C GLY A 45 -7.71 -1.66 2.26
N LEU A 46 -8.07 -1.74 3.54
CA LEU A 46 -7.98 -0.65 4.50
C LEU A 46 -6.84 -0.93 5.50
N GLY A 47 -5.88 -0.02 5.59
CA GLY A 47 -4.84 0.02 6.60
C GLY A 47 -4.93 1.27 7.48
N GLU A 48 -4.30 1.23 8.64
CA GLU A 48 -4.25 2.33 9.61
C GLU A 48 -2.77 2.72 9.83
N ALA A 49 -2.49 4.02 9.89
CA ALA A 49 -1.12 4.55 9.95
C ALA A 49 -1.02 5.82 10.81
N SER A 50 -1.90 6.02 11.78
CA SER A 50 -1.82 7.17 12.70
C SER A 50 -0.62 7.04 13.63
N HIS A 51 0.11 8.12 13.81
CA HIS A 51 1.27 8.13 14.72
C HIS A 51 1.41 9.41 15.53
N SER A 52 0.38 10.28 15.56
CA SER A 52 0.40 11.55 16.30
C SER A 52 1.68 12.37 16.03
N GLY A 53 1.95 12.69 14.76
CA GLY A 53 3.20 13.35 14.38
C GLY A 53 3.11 14.12 13.07
N ASN A 54 4.16 14.00 12.25
CA ASN A 54 4.23 14.66 10.95
C ASN A 54 3.46 13.87 9.87
N ASP A 55 2.15 14.10 9.76
CA ASP A 55 1.29 13.42 8.78
C ASP A 55 1.67 13.77 7.33
N ALA A 56 2.21 14.97 7.09
CA ALA A 56 2.72 15.35 5.77
C ALA A 56 3.91 14.48 5.33
N LEU A 57 4.78 14.10 6.27
CA LEU A 57 5.87 13.15 5.99
C LEU A 57 5.35 11.75 5.70
N LEU A 58 4.29 11.31 6.40
CA LEU A 58 3.63 10.03 6.12
C LEU A 58 3.01 10.01 4.72
N VAL A 59 2.27 11.07 4.34
CA VAL A 59 1.69 11.20 3.00
C VAL A 59 2.77 11.20 1.93
N ALA A 60 3.88 11.94 2.13
CA ALA A 60 5.00 11.93 1.20
C ALA A 60 5.62 10.53 1.05
N LEU A 61 5.78 9.79 2.16
CA LEU A 61 6.24 8.41 2.14
C LEU A 61 5.26 7.50 1.39
N LEU A 62 3.95 7.63 1.63
CA LEU A 62 2.93 6.82 0.94
C LEU A 62 2.96 7.01 -0.57
N HIS A 63 3.21 8.23 -1.07
CA HIS A 63 3.43 8.45 -2.50
C HIS A 63 4.66 7.70 -3.03
N GLN A 64 5.77 7.69 -2.28
CA GLN A 64 6.96 6.90 -2.67
C GLN A 64 6.69 5.40 -2.63
N LEU A 65 5.89 4.93 -1.67
CA LEU A 65 5.50 3.53 -1.58
C LEU A 65 4.54 3.13 -2.70
N LYS A 66 3.60 3.99 -3.08
CA LYS A 66 2.69 3.79 -4.24
C LYS A 66 3.49 3.47 -5.49
N ASP A 67 4.50 4.28 -5.81
CA ASP A 67 5.35 4.07 -7.00
C ASP A 67 6.05 2.70 -6.99
N ARG A 68 6.42 2.21 -5.80
CA ARG A 68 7.10 0.92 -5.63
C ARG A 68 6.13 -0.27 -5.61
N LEU A 69 4.88 -0.06 -5.21
CA LEU A 69 3.88 -1.12 -4.99
C LEU A 69 2.91 -1.29 -6.16
N THR A 70 2.71 -0.26 -6.98
CA THR A 70 1.84 -0.32 -8.15
C THR A 70 2.27 -1.46 -9.08
N GLY A 71 1.31 -2.29 -9.50
CA GLY A 71 1.54 -3.44 -10.37
C GLY A 71 1.95 -4.73 -9.66
N LEU A 72 2.26 -4.67 -8.35
CA LEU A 72 2.55 -5.86 -7.54
C LEU A 72 1.27 -6.58 -7.13
N ASP A 73 1.39 -7.89 -6.95
CA ASP A 73 0.32 -8.72 -6.37
C ASP A 73 0.16 -8.44 -4.87
N PRO A 74 -1.00 -7.90 -4.42
CA PRO A 74 -1.22 -7.54 -3.02
C PRO A 74 -1.19 -8.75 -2.08
N LEU A 75 -1.38 -9.98 -2.58
CA LEU A 75 -1.35 -11.19 -1.76
C LEU A 75 0.08 -11.63 -1.43
N ARG A 76 1.11 -11.01 -2.02
CA ARG A 76 2.52 -11.26 -1.71
C ARG A 76 3.00 -10.48 -0.48
N ILE A 77 2.20 -10.47 0.59
CA ILE A 77 2.36 -9.64 1.79
C ILE A 77 3.78 -9.69 2.36
N GLN A 78 4.31 -10.89 2.65
CA GLN A 78 5.65 -11.02 3.25
C GLN A 78 6.76 -10.54 2.30
N ALA A 79 6.62 -10.77 0.99
CA ALA A 79 7.60 -10.33 0.00
C ALA A 79 7.60 -8.80 -0.14
N ILE A 80 6.40 -8.20 -0.17
CA ILE A 80 6.22 -6.75 -0.13
C ILE A 80 6.86 -6.19 1.14
N TRP A 81 6.51 -6.72 2.31
CA TRP A 81 7.04 -6.26 3.60
C TRP A 81 8.57 -6.34 3.64
N ASN A 82 9.17 -7.48 3.27
CA ASN A 82 10.62 -7.65 3.23
C ASN A 82 11.30 -6.63 2.28
N SER A 83 10.66 -6.28 1.16
CA SER A 83 11.20 -5.31 0.20
C SER A 83 11.21 -3.88 0.74
N LEU A 84 10.24 -3.53 1.59
CA LEU A 84 10.06 -2.20 2.15
C LEU A 84 10.79 -2.02 3.49
N HIS A 85 10.82 -3.06 4.32
CA HIS A 85 11.35 -3.03 5.67
C HIS A 85 12.85 -2.65 5.68
N ARG A 86 13.19 -1.72 6.56
CA ARG A 86 14.57 -1.33 6.87
C ARG A 86 14.69 -1.21 8.39
N PRO A 87 15.65 -1.91 9.04
CA PRO A 87 15.74 -1.90 10.50
C PRO A 87 16.02 -0.53 11.12
N GLN A 88 16.72 0.35 10.39
CA GLN A 88 17.06 1.71 10.87
C GLN A 88 16.10 2.79 10.35
N ALA A 89 14.92 2.41 9.86
CA ALA A 89 13.97 3.38 9.35
C ALA A 89 13.42 4.30 10.46
N GLY A 90 12.93 5.46 10.07
CA GLY A 90 12.29 6.38 11.02
C GLY A 90 10.92 5.89 11.48
N ARG A 91 10.40 6.50 12.55
CA ARG A 91 9.09 6.18 13.13
C ARG A 91 7.96 6.14 12.09
N VAL A 92 7.91 7.12 11.18
CA VAL A 92 6.88 7.21 10.14
C VAL A 92 6.90 5.99 9.21
N THR A 93 8.10 5.53 8.84
CA THR A 93 8.24 4.32 8.02
C THR A 93 7.83 3.06 8.78
N HIS A 94 8.16 2.97 10.07
CA HIS A 94 7.71 1.84 10.89
C HIS A 94 6.20 1.81 11.06
N THR A 95 5.55 2.97 11.25
CA THR A 95 4.09 3.06 11.27
C THR A 95 3.47 2.64 9.94
N ALA A 96 4.02 3.09 8.82
CA ALA A 96 3.49 2.73 7.50
C ALA A 96 3.64 1.23 7.15
N LEU A 97 4.46 0.47 7.89
CA LEU A 97 4.76 -0.94 7.65
C LEU A 97 4.36 -1.87 8.81
N SER A 98 3.67 -1.36 9.83
CA SER A 98 3.29 -2.13 11.02
C SER A 98 2.14 -3.09 10.77
#